data_AF-J7M8L1-F1
#
_entry.id   AF-J7M8L1-F1
#
_cell.length_a   1.000
_cell.length_b   1.000
_cell.length_c   1.000
_cell.angle_alpha   90.00
_cell.angle_beta   90.00
_cell.angle_gamma   90.00
#
_symmetry.space_group_name_H-M   'P 1'
#
loop_
_entity.id
_entity.type
_entity.pdbx_description
1 polymer ?
#
loop_
_entity_poly.entity_id
_entity_poly.type
_entity_poly.pdbx_seq_one_letter_code
_entity_poly.pdbx_strand_id
1 'polypeptide(L)'
;MKFRFLLILYIVKLTIADYSKVDVADEASLEKFSPLRGYIGNIEVLMLKAPSELTIQSLEDAKVPVWKSRPTEALREAVVYYQHGRRIGLYVYSIDYFSSPKQSFYIYKRNRWRSSSQDSFDAMLFDRALVLTLGSFTTSSMALIYVLVFLIF
;
A
#
# COMPACT_ATOMS: atom_id res chain seq x y z
N MET A 1 -12.44 -8.78 33.95
CA MET A 1 -12.80 -8.14 32.65
C MET A 1 -11.61 -7.69 31.80
N LYS A 2 -10.56 -7.05 32.33
CA LYS A 2 -9.48 -6.43 31.51
C LYS A 2 -8.73 -7.35 30.50
N PHE A 3 -8.53 -8.63 30.80
CA PHE A 3 -7.79 -9.55 29.91
C PHE A 3 -8.51 -9.95 28.61
N ARG A 4 -9.85 -9.86 28.54
CA ARG A 4 -10.59 -10.25 27.31
C ARG A 4 -10.50 -9.20 26.19
N PHE A 5 -10.27 -7.94 26.54
CA PHE A 5 -10.18 -6.83 25.57
C PHE A 5 -8.86 -6.83 24.79
N LEU A 6 -7.74 -7.14 25.46
CA LEU A 6 -6.41 -7.25 24.84
C LEU A 6 -6.30 -8.44 23.85
N LEU A 7 -7.09 -9.50 24.05
CA LEU A 7 -7.13 -10.64 23.15
C LEU A 7 -7.81 -10.31 21.81
N ILE A 8 -8.82 -9.43 21.83
CA ILE A 8 -9.61 -9.05 20.64
C ILE A 8 -8.76 -8.23 19.66
N LEU A 9 -8.03 -7.23 20.17
CA LEU A 9 -7.09 -6.40 19.40
C LEU A 9 -5.93 -7.18 18.77
N TYR A 10 -5.55 -8.33 19.34
CA TYR A 10 -4.48 -9.18 18.78
C TYR A 10 -4.96 -10.02 17.57
N ILE A 11 -6.25 -10.38 17.52
CA ILE A 11 -6.85 -11.21 16.46
C ILE A 11 -7.03 -10.40 15.16
N VAL A 12 -7.42 -9.12 15.27
CA VAL A 12 -7.53 -8.14 14.16
C VAL A 12 -6.24 -8.03 13.32
N LYS A 13 -5.10 -8.40 13.91
CA LYS A 13 -3.76 -8.10 13.40
C LYS A 13 -3.13 -9.17 12.52
N LEU A 14 -3.62 -10.42 12.58
CA LEU A 14 -2.79 -11.57 12.19
C LEU A 14 -2.78 -11.88 10.69
N THR A 15 -3.45 -11.06 9.89
CA THR A 15 -4.01 -11.57 8.65
C THR A 15 -3.86 -10.58 7.50
N ILE A 16 -4.94 -9.91 7.10
CA ILE A 16 -5.11 -8.90 6.02
C ILE A 16 -4.68 -9.29 4.59
N ALA A 17 -3.89 -10.35 4.44
CA ALA A 17 -3.90 -11.30 3.32
C ALA A 17 -4.68 -12.61 3.68
N ASP A 18 -5.31 -12.64 4.87
CA ASP A 18 -5.96 -13.80 5.53
C ASP A 18 -7.25 -13.36 6.28
N TYR A 19 -7.92 -12.30 5.81
CA TYR A 19 -8.43 -11.27 6.72
C TYR A 19 -9.59 -11.69 7.64
N SER A 20 -9.25 -11.89 8.92
CA SER A 20 -10.19 -12.24 9.99
C SER A 20 -9.87 -11.52 11.30
N LYS A 21 -10.04 -10.18 11.30
CA LYS A 21 -11.02 -9.47 12.16
C LYS A 21 -10.87 -7.96 11.97
N VAL A 22 -11.98 -7.24 12.02
CA VAL A 22 -12.03 -5.77 12.14
C VAL A 22 -12.64 -5.47 13.51
N ASP A 23 -12.09 -4.52 14.26
CA ASP A 23 -12.79 -3.96 15.42
C ASP A 23 -13.68 -2.83 14.91
N VAL A 24 -14.98 -3.12 14.77
CA VAL A 24 -16.00 -2.15 14.36
C VAL A 24 -16.91 -1.88 15.55
N ALA A 25 -17.18 -0.61 15.82
CA ALA A 25 -18.10 -0.18 16.88
C ALA A 25 -19.59 -0.42 16.52
N ASP A 26 -19.87 -0.87 15.30
CA ASP A 26 -21.18 -1.27 14.79
C ASP A 26 -21.04 -2.50 13.89
N GLU A 27 -21.65 -3.62 14.28
CA GLU A 27 -21.44 -4.95 13.66
C GLU A 27 -21.95 -5.02 12.20
N ALA A 28 -22.71 -4.01 11.74
CA ALA A 28 -23.30 -3.91 10.41
C ALA A 28 -22.38 -3.36 9.30
N SER A 29 -21.28 -2.65 9.63
CA SER A 29 -20.43 -1.97 8.61
C SER A 29 -19.33 -2.86 7.99
N LEU A 30 -19.25 -4.14 8.40
CA LEU A 30 -18.11 -5.03 8.12
C LEU A 30 -18.17 -5.71 6.73
N GLU A 31 -19.36 -5.97 6.17
CA GLU A 31 -19.51 -6.62 4.85
C GLU A 31 -18.90 -5.83 3.68
N LYS A 32 -18.68 -4.52 3.86
CA LYS A 32 -18.11 -3.63 2.83
C LYS A 32 -16.58 -3.65 2.79
N PHE A 33 -15.91 -4.39 3.67
CA PHE A 33 -14.45 -4.38 3.83
C PHE A 33 -13.72 -5.33 2.86
N SER A 34 -14.17 -5.40 1.60
CA SER A 34 -13.52 -6.20 0.55
C SER A 34 -12.39 -5.39 -0.10
N PRO A 35 -11.12 -5.85 -0.05
CA PRO A 35 -10.04 -5.17 -0.74
C PRO A 35 -10.20 -5.34 -2.25
N LEU A 36 -10.20 -4.23 -2.99
CA LEU A 36 -10.31 -4.21 -4.44
C LEU A 36 -8.99 -4.70 -5.04
N ARG A 37 -9.07 -5.66 -5.96
CA ARG A 37 -7.92 -6.14 -6.74
C ARG A 37 -7.96 -5.57 -8.15
N GLY A 38 -6.79 -5.17 -8.63
CA GLY A 38 -6.57 -4.71 -10.01
C GLY A 38 -5.16 -5.05 -10.47
N TYR A 39 -4.83 -4.70 -11.71
CA TYR A 39 -3.52 -4.95 -12.30
C TYR A 39 -3.04 -3.73 -13.09
N ILE A 40 -1.74 -3.43 -12.98
CA ILE A 40 -1.03 -2.45 -13.83
C ILE A 40 0.09 -3.22 -14.51
N GLY A 41 -0.14 -3.67 -15.75
CA GLY A 41 0.72 -4.67 -16.38
C GLY A 41 0.74 -5.97 -15.57
N ASN A 42 1.93 -6.40 -15.13
CA ASN A 42 2.08 -7.57 -14.24
C ASN A 42 2.12 -7.24 -12.74
N ILE A 43 1.89 -5.97 -12.37
CA ILE A 43 1.83 -5.54 -10.97
C ILE A 43 0.40 -5.75 -10.48
N GLU A 44 0.19 -6.69 -9.55
CA GLU A 44 -1.08 -6.83 -8.82
C GLU A 44 -1.20 -5.68 -7.82
N VAL A 45 -2.37 -5.05 -7.80
CA VAL A 45 -2.69 -3.91 -6.96
C VAL A 45 -3.82 -4.32 -6.01
N LEU A 46 -3.56 -4.27 -4.71
CA LEU A 46 -4.53 -4.56 -3.65
C LEU A 46 -4.87 -3.26 -2.92
N MET A 47 -6.06 -2.72 -3.17
CA MET A 47 -6.54 -1.46 -2.61
C MET A 47 -7.52 -1.71 -1.47
N LEU A 48 -7.19 -1.18 -0.30
CA LEU A 48 -8.03 -1.16 0.89
C LEU A 48 -8.57 0.26 1.12
N LYS A 49 -9.89 0.43 1.04
CA LYS A 49 -10.56 1.69 1.43
C LYS A 49 -11.17 1.53 2.82
N ALA A 50 -10.80 2.40 3.75
CA ALA A 50 -11.37 2.43 5.09
C ALA A 50 -12.69 3.22 5.09
N PRO A 51 -13.80 2.68 5.63
CA PRO A 51 -15.03 3.43 5.88
C PRO A 51 -14.77 4.68 6.73
N SER A 52 -15.56 5.74 6.51
CA SER A 52 -15.45 7.01 7.24
C SER A 52 -15.62 6.88 8.76
N GLU A 53 -16.43 5.91 9.20
CA GLU A 53 -16.70 5.55 10.59
C GLU A 53 -15.49 4.90 11.30
N LEU A 54 -14.56 4.32 10.53
CA LEU A 54 -13.40 3.62 11.07
C LEU A 54 -12.15 4.50 11.06
N THR A 55 -11.42 4.44 12.16
CA THR A 55 -10.17 5.19 12.37
C THR A 55 -9.01 4.22 12.55
N ILE A 56 -8.37 3.85 11.45
CA ILE A 56 -7.17 2.99 11.47
C ILE A 56 -5.95 3.87 11.75
N GLN A 57 -5.25 3.56 12.84
CA GLN A 57 -4.12 4.34 13.37
C GLN A 57 -2.73 3.76 13.03
N SER A 58 -2.67 2.57 12.43
CA SER A 58 -1.39 1.95 12.04
C SER A 58 -1.58 0.87 10.98
N LEU A 59 -0.56 0.71 10.13
CA LEU A 59 -0.39 -0.42 9.21
C LEU A 59 0.88 -1.16 9.59
N GLU A 60 0.81 -2.49 9.68
CA GLU A 60 1.94 -3.35 10.02
C GLU A 60 2.10 -4.47 9.00
N ASP A 61 3.34 -4.89 8.78
CA ASP A 61 3.69 -6.06 7.98
C ASP A 61 4.59 -6.98 8.85
N ALA A 62 4.20 -8.24 9.02
CA ALA A 62 4.90 -9.21 9.88
C ALA A 62 5.24 -8.67 11.29
N LYS A 63 4.32 -7.91 11.91
CA LYS A 63 4.46 -7.20 13.21
C LYS A 63 5.45 -6.02 13.20
N VAL A 64 5.94 -5.59 12.04
CA VAL A 64 6.76 -4.38 11.87
C VAL A 64 5.86 -3.23 11.44
N PRO A 65 5.82 -2.09 12.16
CA PRO A 65 5.05 -0.94 11.74
C PRO A 65 5.62 -0.32 10.46
N VAL A 66 4.74 -0.15 9.47
CA VAL A 66 5.05 0.43 8.16
C VAL A 66 4.60 1.89 8.12
N TRP A 67 3.39 2.14 8.61
CA TRP A 67 2.82 3.48 8.78
C TRP A 67 2.14 3.55 10.15
N LYS A 68 2.19 4.74 10.76
CA LYS A 68 1.52 5.06 12.02
C LYS A 68 1.01 6.48 11.93
N SER A 69 -0.25 6.69 12.28
CA SER A 69 -0.89 7.99 12.31
C SER A 69 -0.40 8.86 13.47
N ARG A 70 -0.69 10.15 13.35
CA ARG A 70 -0.88 11.06 14.50
C ARG A 70 -2.29 10.83 15.12
N PRO A 71 -2.54 11.28 16.37
CA PRO A 71 -3.87 11.16 16.98
C PRO A 71 -5.01 11.83 16.18
N THR A 72 -4.67 12.83 15.36
CA THR A 72 -5.59 13.58 14.51
C THR A 72 -5.66 13.05 13.07
N GLU A 73 -4.87 12.02 12.74
CA GLU A 73 -4.74 11.47 11.39
C GLU A 73 -5.43 10.10 11.33
N ALA A 74 -6.25 9.89 10.31
CA ALA A 74 -6.98 8.65 10.07
C ALA A 74 -6.68 8.11 8.67
N LEU A 75 -6.38 6.82 8.55
CA LEU A 75 -6.28 6.17 7.25
C LEU A 75 -7.60 6.24 6.48
N ARG A 76 -7.53 6.44 5.17
CA ARG A 76 -8.67 6.35 4.26
C ARG A 76 -8.44 5.38 3.11
N GLU A 77 -7.21 5.31 2.61
CA GLU A 77 -6.85 4.31 1.60
C GLU A 77 -5.43 3.77 1.83
N ALA A 78 -5.24 2.47 1.62
CA ALA A 78 -3.93 1.84 1.55
C ALA A 78 -3.89 0.96 0.30
N VAL A 79 -2.90 1.16 -0.55
CA VAL A 79 -2.74 0.40 -1.80
C VAL A 79 -1.40 -0.34 -1.77
N VAL A 80 -1.44 -1.66 -1.71
CA VAL A 80 -0.26 -2.52 -1.74
C VAL A 80 -0.02 -3.03 -3.15
N TYR A 81 1.20 -2.88 -3.63
CA TYR A 81 1.64 -3.30 -4.96
C TYR A 81 2.49 -4.56 -4.84
N TYR A 82 2.14 -5.57 -5.62
CA TYR A 82 2.80 -6.86 -5.68
C TYR A 82 3.31 -7.15 -7.09
N GLN A 83 4.49 -7.76 -7.21
CA GLN A 83 5.01 -8.26 -8.49
C GLN A 83 5.51 -9.69 -8.27
N HIS A 84 4.96 -10.65 -9.04
CA HIS A 84 5.23 -12.09 -8.87
C HIS A 84 5.03 -12.58 -7.41
N GLY A 85 3.93 -12.17 -6.77
CA GLY A 85 3.61 -12.50 -5.38
C GLY A 85 4.46 -11.79 -4.31
N ARG A 86 5.42 -10.94 -4.69
CA ARG A 86 6.28 -10.20 -3.76
C ARG A 86 5.82 -8.75 -3.62
N ARG A 87 5.72 -8.25 -2.39
CA ARG A 87 5.46 -6.83 -2.12
C ARG A 87 6.59 -5.98 -2.69
N ILE A 88 6.24 -4.91 -3.41
CA ILE A 88 7.19 -3.95 -4.00
C ILE A 88 6.93 -2.52 -3.52
N GLY A 89 5.67 -2.17 -3.24
CA GLY A 89 5.27 -0.81 -2.90
C GLY A 89 4.02 -0.77 -2.01
N LEU A 90 3.87 0.31 -1.27
CA LEU A 90 2.68 0.67 -0.51
C LEU A 90 2.46 2.18 -0.66
N TYR A 91 1.27 2.56 -1.11
CA TYR A 91 0.74 3.92 -1.03
C TYR A 91 -0.23 4.00 0.15
N VAL A 92 -0.17 5.11 0.88
CA VAL A 92 -1.03 5.41 2.02
C VAL A 92 -1.64 6.79 1.83
N TYR A 93 -2.98 6.85 1.89
CA TYR A 93 -3.75 8.09 1.95
C TYR A 93 -4.42 8.21 3.32
N SER A 94 -4.10 9.28 4.03
CA SER A 94 -4.68 9.64 5.32
C SER A 94 -5.29 11.04 5.27
N ILE A 95 -6.30 11.26 6.11
CA ILE A 95 -6.87 12.59 6.37
C ILE A 95 -6.48 12.99 7.80
N ASP A 96 -5.94 14.19 7.96
CA ASP A 96 -5.75 14.84 9.25
C ASP A 96 -6.93 15.79 9.49
N TYR A 97 -7.57 15.72 10.66
CA TYR A 97 -8.74 16.57 10.96
C TYR A 97 -8.41 18.07 11.05
N PHE A 98 -7.13 18.43 11.18
CA PHE A 98 -6.68 19.83 11.31
C PHE A 98 -5.72 20.28 10.19
N SER A 99 -5.45 19.46 9.18
CA SER A 99 -4.56 19.82 8.08
C SER A 99 -4.96 19.15 6.76
N SER A 100 -4.24 19.46 5.68
CA SER A 100 -4.52 18.87 4.36
C SER A 100 -4.37 17.34 4.38
N PRO A 101 -5.13 16.59 3.56
CA PRO A 101 -4.92 15.17 3.39
C PRO A 101 -3.48 14.85 3.00
N LYS A 102 -2.97 13.73 3.50
CA LYS A 102 -1.57 13.34 3.39
C LYS A 102 -1.44 12.05 2.59
N GLN A 103 -0.54 12.09 1.62
CA GLN A 103 -0.09 10.93 0.87
C GLN A 103 1.29 10.50 1.39
N SER A 104 1.54 9.21 1.48
CA SER A 104 2.81 8.65 1.94
C SER A 104 3.14 7.38 1.16
N PHE A 105 4.35 7.33 0.62
CA PHE A 105 4.79 6.31 -0.32
C PHE A 105 5.91 5.48 0.31
N TYR A 106 5.86 4.16 0.14
CA TYR A 106 6.80 3.23 0.75
C TYR A 106 7.26 2.17 -0.25
N ILE A 107 8.57 1.99 -0.39
CA ILE A 107 9.16 0.98 -1.26
C ILE A 107 9.64 -0.20 -0.41
N TYR A 108 9.33 -1.43 -0.81
CA TYR A 108 9.83 -2.64 -0.15
C TYR A 108 11.18 -3.05 -0.75
N LYS A 109 12.26 -2.95 0.04
CA LYS A 109 13.62 -3.27 -0.42
C LYS A 109 14.45 -3.89 0.71
N ARG A 110 15.10 -5.03 0.42
CA ARG A 110 15.90 -5.82 1.39
C ARG A 110 15.07 -6.21 2.64
N ASN A 111 13.89 -6.76 2.40
CA ASN A 111 12.94 -7.23 3.41
C ASN A 111 12.53 -6.17 4.47
N ARG A 112 12.49 -4.90 4.06
CA ARG A 112 12.06 -3.76 4.88
C ARG A 112 11.34 -2.73 4.03
N TRP A 113 10.34 -2.09 4.62
CA TRP A 113 9.70 -0.90 4.09
C TRP A 113 10.60 0.33 4.30
N ARG A 114 10.61 1.24 3.33
CA ARG A 114 11.30 2.53 3.40
C ARG A 114 10.40 3.61 2.82
N SER A 115 10.25 4.74 3.50
CA SER A 115 9.56 5.91 2.95
C SER A 115 10.27 6.41 1.68
N SER A 116 9.48 6.91 0.74
CA SER A 116 9.90 7.43 -0.56
C SER A 116 9.19 8.75 -0.86
N SER A 117 9.75 9.57 -1.74
CA SER A 117 8.97 10.58 -2.46
C SER A 117 8.00 9.91 -3.42
N GLN A 118 7.01 10.67 -3.90
CA GLN A 118 6.12 10.25 -4.97
C GLN A 118 6.92 9.91 -6.24
N ASP A 119 7.77 10.83 -6.72
CA ASP A 119 8.53 10.64 -7.97
C ASP A 119 9.36 9.34 -7.97
N SER A 120 10.03 9.03 -6.85
CA SER A 120 10.83 7.81 -6.72
C SER A 120 9.98 6.55 -6.56
N PHE A 121 8.71 6.68 -6.16
CA PHE A 121 7.76 5.57 -6.09
C PHE A 121 7.12 5.32 -7.46
N ASP A 122 6.71 6.38 -8.15
CA ASP A 122 6.10 6.33 -9.48
C ASP A 122 7.13 5.83 -10.52
N ALA A 123 8.39 6.31 -10.46
CA ALA A 123 9.49 5.77 -11.26
C ALA A 123 9.73 4.26 -11.00
N MET A 124 9.63 3.82 -9.74
CA MET A 124 9.80 2.40 -9.37
C MET A 124 8.66 1.52 -9.91
N LEU A 125 7.42 2.02 -9.96
CA LEU A 125 6.30 1.34 -10.60
C LEU A 125 6.45 1.32 -12.12
N PHE A 126 6.82 2.45 -12.72
CA PHE A 126 7.03 2.61 -14.16
C PHE A 126 8.14 1.69 -14.69
N ASP A 127 9.32 1.70 -14.07
CA ASP A 127 10.42 0.77 -14.36
C ASP A 127 9.96 -0.69 -14.32
N ARG A 128 9.22 -1.07 -13.27
CA ARG A 128 8.76 -2.45 -13.09
C ARG A 128 7.70 -2.88 -14.10
N ALA A 129 6.89 -1.96 -14.58
CA ALA A 129 5.91 -2.21 -15.65
C ALA A 129 6.60 -2.27 -17.02
N LEU A 130 7.60 -1.42 -17.28
CA LEU A 130 8.31 -1.33 -18.58
C LEU A 130 9.38 -2.39 -18.80
N VAL A 131 10.13 -2.77 -17.77
CA VAL A 131 11.23 -3.75 -17.88
C VAL A 131 10.76 -5.11 -18.41
N LEU A 132 9.44 -5.40 -18.35
CA LEU A 132 8.86 -6.63 -18.87
C LEU A 132 8.12 -6.47 -20.21
N THR A 133 7.56 -5.30 -20.54
CA THR A 133 7.09 -5.05 -21.93
C THR A 133 8.26 -4.89 -22.89
N LEU A 134 9.43 -4.43 -22.41
CA LEU A 134 10.68 -4.39 -23.16
C LEU A 134 11.55 -5.65 -22.97
N GLY A 135 11.07 -6.64 -22.20
CA GLY A 135 11.78 -7.90 -21.91
C GLY A 135 11.99 -8.82 -23.13
N SER A 136 11.50 -8.46 -24.32
CA SER A 136 11.80 -9.13 -25.60
C SER A 136 12.84 -8.41 -26.46
N PHE A 137 13.32 -7.22 -26.05
CA PHE A 137 14.30 -6.44 -26.80
C PHE A 137 15.63 -6.35 -26.05
N THR A 138 16.71 -6.70 -26.75
CA THR A 138 18.06 -6.77 -26.21
C THR A 138 18.58 -5.42 -25.73
N THR A 139 19.59 -5.45 -24.85
CA THR A 139 20.12 -4.32 -24.07
C THR A 139 20.41 -3.04 -24.85
N SER A 140 20.74 -3.12 -26.15
CA SER A 140 20.94 -1.95 -27.02
C SER A 140 19.68 -1.09 -27.19
N SER A 141 18.49 -1.70 -27.18
CA SER A 141 17.21 -1.00 -27.40
C SER A 141 16.77 -0.17 -26.20
N MET A 142 17.12 -0.59 -24.97
CA MET A 142 16.79 0.15 -23.75
C MET A 142 17.44 1.53 -23.72
N ALA A 143 18.71 1.64 -24.12
CA ALA A 143 19.42 2.92 -24.18
C ALA A 143 18.75 3.91 -25.16
N LEU A 144 18.30 3.42 -26.32
CA LEU A 144 17.58 4.22 -27.31
C LEU A 144 16.21 4.70 -26.81
N ILE A 145 15.48 3.87 -26.06
CA ILE A 145 14.18 4.26 -25.49
C ILE A 145 14.35 5.31 -24.40
N TYR A 146 15.35 5.16 -23.51
CA TYR A 146 15.68 6.18 -22.52
C TYR A 146 16.06 7.52 -23.18
N VAL A 147 16.86 7.50 -24.26
CA VAL A 147 17.19 8.71 -25.04
C VAL A 147 15.96 9.31 -25.74
N LEU A 148 15.05 8.50 -26.28
CA LEU A 148 13.81 8.98 -26.92
C LEU A 148 12.85 9.63 -25.92
N VAL A 149 12.64 9.02 -24.75
CA VAL A 149 11.80 9.60 -23.70
C VAL A 149 12.40 10.93 -23.18
N PHE A 150 13.73 11.02 -23.08
CA PHE A 150 14.44 12.24 -22.68
C PHE A 150 14.56 13.32 -23.78
N LEU A 151 14.12 13.02 -25.02
CA LEU A 151 14.07 13.98 -26.15
C LEU A 151 12.64 14.47 -26.46
N ILE A 152 11.62 13.85 -25.85
CA ILE A 152 10.21 14.20 -26.03
C ILE A 152 9.69 15.07 -24.87
N PHE A 153 10.44 15.13 -23.77
CA PHE A 153 10.28 16.07 -22.64
C PHE A 153 11.38 17.14 -22.67
#